data_AF-A0A7H0LD55-F1
#
_entry.id   AF-A0A7H0LD55-F1
#
_cell.length_a   1.000
_cell.length_b   1.000
_cell.length_c   1.000
_cell.angle_alpha   90.00
_cell.angle_beta   90.00
_cell.angle_gamma   90.00
#
_symmetry.space_group_name_H-M   'P 1'
#
loop_
_entity.id
_entity.type
_entity.pdbx_description
1 polymer ?
#
loop_
_entity_poly.entity_id
_entity_poly.type
_entity_poly.pdbx_seq_one_letter_code
_entity_poly.pdbx_strand_id
1 'polypeptide(L)' 'MTVHLFKGPGRIFAVTADETGGNLPARYAPWTAFKSLEMTRGEALPGVEVDECLDDIERFGFHITDAHVRIRDQGAD' A
#
# COMPACT_ATOMS: atom_id res chain seq x y z
N MET A 1 1.42 -0.60 14.65
CA MET A 1 2.68 -0.60 13.89
C MET A 1 2.70 0.61 12.98
N THR A 2 3.72 1.45 13.05
CA THR A 2 3.88 2.56 12.10
C THR A 2 4.30 2.00 10.73
N VAL A 3 3.57 2.40 9.70
CA VAL A 3 3.83 2.02 8.32
C VAL A 3 3.91 3.25 7.42
N HIS A 4 4.65 3.10 6.33
CA HIS A 4 4.96 4.12 5.36
C HIS A 4 4.44 3.67 4.00
N LEU A 5 3.66 4.53 3.36
CA LEU A 5 3.01 4.27 2.10
C LEU A 5 3.78 4.97 0.98
N PHE A 6 4.10 4.19 -0.04
CA PHE A 6 4.80 4.63 -1.23
C PHE A 6 3.91 4.41 -2.45
N LYS A 7 4.01 5.32 -3.40
CA LYS A 7 3.38 5.21 -4.71
C LYS A 7 4.45 4.90 -5.76
N GLY A 8 4.24 3.83 -6.51
CA GLY A 8 5.03 3.48 -7.68
C GLY A 8 4.39 4.01 -8.98
N PRO A 9 4.93 3.67 -10.15
CA PRO A 9 4.34 3.98 -11.44
C PRO A 9 2.90 3.47 -11.57
N GLY A 10 2.07 4.23 -12.27
CA GLY A 10 0.67 3.88 -12.51
C GLY A 10 -0.15 3.89 -11.21
N ARG A 11 -0.64 2.71 -10.83
CA ARG A 11 -1.51 2.49 -9.65
C ARG A 11 -0.93 1.46 -8.68
N ILE A 12 0.39 1.33 -8.67
CA ILE A 12 1.10 0.48 -7.71
C ILE A 12 1.28 1.26 -6.41
N PHE A 13 0.86 0.64 -5.31
CA PHE A 13 1.04 1.15 -3.97
C PHE A 13 1.82 0.13 -3.15
N ALA A 14 2.73 0.62 -2.32
CA ALA A 14 3.47 -0.21 -1.38
C ALA A 14 3.28 0.32 0.04
N VAL A 15 3.26 -0.60 0.99
CA VAL A 15 3.21 -0.34 2.43
C VAL A 15 4.37 -1.08 3.07
N THR A 16 5.15 -0.39 3.90
CA THR A 16 6.27 -1.01 4.60
C THR A 16 6.56 -0.34 5.95
N ALA A 17 7.25 -1.05 6.83
CA ALA A 17 7.80 -0.54 8.08
C ALA A 17 9.00 0.40 7.88
N ASP A 18 9.66 0.33 6.73
CA ASP A 18 10.87 1.09 6.44
C ASP A 18 10.50 2.51 5.96
N GLU A 19 10.84 3.51 6.77
CA GLU A 19 10.59 4.93 6.48
C GLU A 19 11.20 5.38 5.14
N THR A 20 12.30 4.76 4.72
CA THR A 20 12.99 5.10 3.47
C THR A 20 12.44 4.35 2.26
N GLY A 21 11.67 3.27 2.49
CA GLY A 21 11.24 2.35 1.44
C GLY A 21 12.40 1.58 0.80
N GLY A 22 13.54 1.45 1.49
CA GLY A 22 14.76 0.84 0.96
C GLY A 22 14.62 -0.66 0.67
N ASN A 23 13.64 -1.31 1.30
CA ASN A 23 13.30 -2.71 1.06
C ASN A 23 12.31 -2.93 -0.10
N LEU A 24 11.83 -1.87 -0.76
CA LEU A 24 10.87 -1.99 -1.85
C LEU A 24 11.54 -2.43 -3.16
N PRO A 25 10.91 -3.32 -3.94
CA PRO A 25 11.50 -3.88 -5.15
C PRO A 25 11.65 -2.84 -6.26
N ALA A 26 12.84 -2.76 -6.86
CA ALA A 26 13.18 -1.77 -7.88
C ALA A 26 12.35 -1.87 -9.18
N ARG A 27 11.72 -3.03 -9.45
CA ARG A 27 10.89 -3.24 -10.65
C ARG A 27 9.63 -2.37 -10.70
N TYR A 28 9.20 -1.84 -9.55
CA TYR A 28 8.08 -0.91 -9.45
C TYR A 28 8.53 0.48 -8.97
N ALA A 29 9.84 0.76 -9.04
CA ALA A 29 10.35 2.11 -8.85
C ALA A 29 10.04 2.98 -10.10
N PRO A 30 10.08 4.32 -10.00
CA PRO A 30 10.38 5.12 -8.80
C PRO A 30 9.28 5.05 -7.74
N TRP A 31 9.71 4.93 -6.48
CA TRP A 31 8.83 5.00 -5.31
C TRP A 31 8.79 6.42 -4.76
N THR A 32 7.59 6.91 -4.47
CA THR A 32 7.38 8.21 -3.84
C THR A 32 6.62 8.02 -2.54
N ALA A 33 7.27 8.33 -1.41
CA ALA A 33 6.59 8.38 -0.11
C ALA A 33 5.52 9.48 -0.15
N PHE A 34 4.31 9.16 0.34
CA PHE A 34 3.23 10.15 0.36
C PHE A 34 2.43 10.17 1.67
N LYS A 35 2.47 9.10 2.47
CA LYS A 35 1.76 9.03 3.75
C LYS A 35 2.46 8.08 4.71
N SER A 36 2.40 8.40 5.98
CA SER A 36 2.72 7.47 7.07
C SER A 36 1.51 7.41 7.99
N LEU A 37 1.22 6.22 8.53
CA LEU A 37 0.13 6.04 9.49
C LEU A 37 0.43 4.88 10.43
N GLU A 38 -0.25 4.88 11.57
CA GLU A 38 -0.25 3.74 12.46
C GLU A 38 -1.35 2.76 12.03
N MET A 39 -0.98 1.50 11.77
CA MET A 39 -1.93 0.41 11.56
C MET A 39 -2.00 -0.45 12.81
N THR A 40 -3.21 -0.76 13.26
CA THR A 40 -3.47 -1.68 14.35
C THR A 40 -4.32 -2.84 13.84
N ARG A 41 -3.97 -4.07 14.20
CA ARG A 41 -4.76 -5.27 13.86
C ARG A 41 -6.20 -5.12 14.37
N GLY A 42 -7.16 -5.51 13.54
CA GLY A 42 -8.60 -5.36 13.83
C GLY A 42 -9.19 -3.96 13.59
N GLU A 43 -8.40 -2.95 13.19
CA GLU A 43 -8.96 -1.68 12.71
C GLU A 43 -9.43 -1.80 11.26
N ALA A 44 -10.61 -1.25 10.97
CA ALA A 44 -11.12 -1.16 9.62
C ALA A 44 -10.58 0.11 8.94
N LEU A 45 -9.70 -0.05 7.96
CA LEU A 45 -9.28 1.03 7.07
C LEU A 45 -9.99 0.89 5.72
N PRO A 46 -10.64 1.96 5.21
CA PRO A 46 -11.39 1.88 3.97
C PRO A 46 -10.46 1.50 2.81
N GLY A 47 -10.74 0.37 2.17
CA GLY A 47 -10.00 -0.14 1.01
C GLY A 47 -8.66 -0.81 1.34
N VAL A 48 -8.40 -1.14 2.61
CA VAL A 48 -7.19 -1.85 3.03
C VAL A 48 -7.57 -2.96 4.00
N GLU A 49 -7.28 -4.21 3.64
CA GLU A 49 -7.33 -5.35 4.56
C GLU A 49 -6.13 -5.24 5.51
N VAL A 50 -6.35 -4.66 6.69
CA VAL A 50 -5.29 -4.29 7.63
C VAL A 50 -4.49 -5.49 8.12
N ASP A 51 -5.18 -6.58 8.44
CA ASP A 51 -4.51 -7.79 8.93
C ASP A 51 -3.64 -8.43 7.85
N GLU A 52 -4.13 -8.57 6.62
CA GLU A 52 -3.32 -9.10 5.51
C GLU A 52 -2.12 -8.20 5.20
N CYS A 53 -2.30 -6.88 5.23
CA CYS A 53 -1.22 -5.93 5.03
C CYS A 53 -0.12 -6.10 6.11
N LEU A 54 -0.51 -6.23 7.38
CA LEU A 54 0.43 -6.43 8.48
C LEU A 54 1.12 -7.80 8.39
N ASP A 55 0.39 -8.87 8.07
CA ASP A 55 0.97 -10.21 7.89
C ASP A 55 2.01 -10.25 6.74
N ASP A 56 1.73 -9.58 5.62
CA ASP A 56 2.68 -9.48 4.51
C ASP A 56 3.93 -8.65 4.89
N ILE A 57 3.76 -7.56 5.64
CA ILE A 57 4.89 -6.77 6.12
C ILE A 57 5.74 -7.60 7.10
N GLU A 58 5.13 -8.38 8.00
CA GLU A 58 5.86 -9.25 8.93
C GLU A 58 6.59 -10.39 8.20
N ARG A 59 6.01 -10.95 7.15
CA ARG A 59 6.55 -12.09 6.42
C ARG A 59 7.57 -11.72 5.33
N PHE A 60 7.32 -10.64 4.61
CA PHE A 60 8.08 -10.24 3.41
C PHE A 60 8.78 -8.89 3.55
N GLY A 61 8.46 -8.11 4.59
CA GLY A 61 8.98 -6.76 4.84
C GLY A 61 8.15 -5.64 4.20
N PHE A 62 7.27 -5.96 3.26
CA PHE A 62 6.41 -5.01 2.57
C PHE A 62 5.14 -5.69 2.05
N HIS A 63 4.11 -4.88 1.79
CA HIS A 63 2.89 -5.27 1.09
C HIS A 63 2.74 -4.38 -0.16
N ILE A 64 2.47 -4.96 -1.33
CA ILE A 64 2.29 -4.22 -2.59
C ILE A 64 0.95 -4.58 -3.20
N THR A 65 0.20 -3.55 -3.57
CA THR A 65 -1.07 -3.70 -4.28
C THR A 65 -1.04 -2.96 -5.59
N ASP A 66 -1.69 -3.54 -6.59
CA ASP A 66 -2.11 -2.81 -7.78
C ASP A 66 -3.57 -2.41 -7.60
N ALA A 67 -3.81 -1.10 -7.48
CA ALA A 67 -5.16 -0.58 -7.35
C ALA A 67 -5.82 -0.52 -8.74
N HIS A 68 -6.16 -1.67 -9.31
CA HIS A 68 -7.14 -1.79 -10.39
C HIS A 68 -8.53 -1.45 -9.86
N VAL A 69 -8.78 -0.18 -9.54
CA VAL A 69 -10.15 0.29 -9.28
C VAL A 69 -10.93 0.12 -10.57
N ARG A 70 -11.91 -0.79 -10.52
CA ARG A 70 -12.92 -0.99 -11.56
C ARG A 70 -13.72 0.32 -11.67
N ILE A 71 -13.41 1.14 -12.66
CA ILE A 71 -14.27 2.26 -13.05
C ILE A 71 -15.48 1.61 -13.74
N ARG A 72 -16.60 1.44 -13.01
CA ARG A 72 -17.89 1.56 -13.68
C ARG A 72 -18.11 3.04 -13.85
N ASP A 73 -18.06 3.47 -15.10
CA ASP A 73 -18.52 4.77 -15.55
C ASP A 73 -19.87 5.08 -14.89
N GLN A 74 -19.94 6.20 -14.18
CA GLN A 74 -21.22 6.78 -13.78
C GLN A 74 -21.76 7.61 -14.96
N GLY A 75 -22.73 7.05 -15.66
CA GLY A 75 -23.89 7.80 -16.18
C GLY A 75 -23.85 8.23 -17.65
N ALA A 76 -24.83 7.73 -18.42
CA ALA A 76 -25.45 8.49 -19.50
C ALA A 76 -26.95 8.11 -19.61
N ASP A 77 -27.79 9.11 -19.38
CA ASP A 77 -29.24 9.29 -19.62
C ASP A 77 -30.27 8.38 -18.90
#